data_AF-A0A3N5JXT7-F1
#
_entry.id   AF-A0A3N5JXT7-F1
#
_cell.length_a   1.000
_cell.length_b   1.000
_cell.length_c   1.000
_cell.angle_alpha   90.00
_cell.angle_beta   90.00
_cell.angle_gamma   90.00
#
_symmetry.space_group_name_H-M   'P 1'
#
loop_
_entity.id
_entity.type
_entity.pdbx_description
1 polymer ?
#
loop_
_entity_poly.entity_id
_entity_poly.type
_entity_poly.pdbx_seq_one_letter_code
_entity_poly.pdbx_strand_id
1 'polypeptide(L)'
;MRTALLCSLLLSSMLTAQHSSPTLPDSIGGWTRSDPVTIYSGTDLFKLIDGGADIFLEYGFKKVVVQRYSDRNENSIDIEIYEMEDSSSAYGIFS
;
A
#
# COMPACT_ATOMS: atom_id res chain seq x y z
N MET A 1 -5.33 -10.23 -54.27
CA MET A 1 -4.09 -10.51 -53.52
C MET A 1 -3.45 -9.19 -53.14
N ARG A 2 -3.22 -8.99 -51.84
CA ARG A 2 -2.13 -8.22 -51.24
C ARG A 2 -2.14 -6.68 -51.41
N THR A 3 -2.76 -5.99 -50.46
CA THR A 3 -2.09 -4.92 -49.70
C THR A 3 -2.70 -4.88 -48.31
N ALA A 4 -1.94 -5.43 -47.37
CA ALA A 4 -2.29 -5.56 -45.97
C ALA A 4 -1.40 -4.61 -45.16
N LEU A 5 -1.98 -4.10 -44.06
CA LEU A 5 -1.31 -3.63 -42.85
C LEU A 5 -0.29 -2.50 -42.99
N LEU A 6 -0.69 -1.31 -42.52
CA LEU A 6 0.21 -0.46 -41.74
C LEU A 6 -0.60 0.16 -40.59
N CYS A 7 -1.10 -0.69 -39.70
CA CYS A 7 -1.63 -0.25 -38.40
C CYS A 7 -0.42 -0.20 -37.46
N SER A 8 0.21 0.97 -37.38
CA SER A 8 1.39 1.23 -36.56
C SER A 8 1.04 1.04 -35.09
N LEU A 9 1.59 -0.04 -34.53
CA LEU A 9 1.58 -0.42 -33.12
C LEU A 9 2.24 0.69 -32.27
N LEU A 10 1.45 1.61 -31.72
CA LEU A 10 1.86 2.38 -30.54
C LEU A 10 1.59 1.50 -29.32
N LEU A 11 2.44 0.49 -29.13
CA LEU A 11 2.50 -0.25 -27.88
C LEU A 11 3.19 0.67 -26.87
N SER A 12 2.45 1.62 -26.29
CA SER A 12 2.88 2.31 -25.09
C SER A 12 3.09 1.25 -24.02
N SER A 13 4.35 0.88 -23.79
CA SER A 13 4.77 0.15 -22.61
C SER A 13 4.35 0.99 -21.41
N MET A 14 3.19 0.69 -20.83
CA MET A 14 2.88 1.10 -19.48
C MET A 14 3.94 0.43 -18.62
N LEU A 15 4.96 1.20 -18.27
CA LEU A 15 5.89 0.87 -17.21
C LEU A 15 5.03 0.90 -15.95
N THR A 16 4.35 -0.21 -15.65
CA THR A 16 3.77 -0.38 -14.33
C THR A 16 4.94 -0.29 -13.38
N ALA A 17 5.04 0.81 -12.63
CA ALA A 17 5.95 0.89 -11.51
C ALA A 17 5.56 -0.28 -10.60
N GLN A 18 6.36 -1.35 -10.65
CA GLN A 18 6.18 -2.52 -9.80
C GLN A 18 6.55 -2.06 -8.39
N HIS A 19 5.62 -1.40 -7.71
CA HIS A 19 5.86 -0.99 -6.34
C HIS A 19 5.82 -2.23 -5.47
N SER A 20 6.99 -2.74 -5.09
CA SER A 20 7.14 -3.86 -4.18
C SER A 20 6.58 -3.48 -2.81
N SER A 21 5.41 -4.02 -2.46
CA SER A 21 4.91 -3.90 -1.09
C SER A 21 5.85 -4.62 -0.12
N PRO A 22 6.01 -4.11 1.11
CA PRO A 22 6.79 -4.78 2.15
C PRO A 22 6.29 -6.22 2.34
N THR A 23 7.22 -7.17 2.33
CA THR A 23 6.89 -8.59 2.57
C THR A 23 6.91 -8.85 4.06
N LEU A 24 5.72 -8.97 4.65
CA LEU A 24 5.56 -9.40 6.03
C LEU A 24 5.53 -10.95 6.10
N PRO A 25 6.08 -11.57 7.15
CA PRO A 25 6.08 -13.04 7.29
C PRO A 25 4.70 -13.56 7.69
N ASP A 26 4.32 -14.78 7.29
CA ASP A 26 3.03 -15.35 7.73
C ASP A 26 2.99 -15.63 9.24
N SER A 27 4.12 -15.97 9.84
CA SER A 27 4.26 -16.14 11.28
C SER A 27 5.67 -15.80 11.79
N ILE A 28 5.77 -15.32 13.02
CA ILE A 28 7.03 -15.03 13.71
C ILE A 28 6.82 -15.07 15.24
N GLY A 29 7.69 -15.76 15.97
CA GLY A 29 7.70 -15.69 17.45
C GLY A 29 6.37 -16.02 18.15
N GLY A 30 5.54 -16.90 17.58
CA GLY A 30 4.22 -17.23 18.14
C GLY A 30 3.06 -16.35 17.66
N TRP A 31 3.35 -15.35 16.84
CA TRP A 31 2.37 -14.51 16.14
C TRP A 31 2.10 -15.08 14.76
N THR A 32 0.83 -15.10 14.35
CA THR A 32 0.40 -15.49 12.99
C THR A 32 -0.56 -14.45 12.44
N ARG A 33 -0.55 -14.23 11.12
CA ARG A 33 -1.54 -13.34 10.47
C ARG A 33 -2.96 -13.78 10.81
N SER A 34 -3.77 -12.85 11.30
CA SER A 34 -5.18 -13.10 11.61
C SER A 34 -6.12 -12.74 10.46
N ASP A 35 -5.66 -11.93 9.52
CA ASP A 35 -6.41 -11.47 8.34
C ASP A 35 -5.53 -11.40 7.08
N PRO A 36 -6.13 -11.35 5.88
CA PRO A 36 -5.39 -11.02 4.67
C PRO A 36 -4.79 -9.62 4.73
N VAL A 37 -3.62 -9.45 4.11
CA VAL A 37 -3.01 -8.12 3.90
C VAL A 37 -4.01 -7.19 3.22
N THR A 38 -4.24 -6.02 3.80
CA THR A 38 -5.10 -4.98 3.23
C THR A 38 -4.25 -3.78 2.80
N ILE A 39 -4.58 -3.16 1.67
CA ILE A 39 -3.90 -1.97 1.17
C ILE A 39 -4.93 -0.87 0.97
N TYR A 40 -4.68 0.30 1.53
CA TYR A 40 -5.46 1.51 1.30
C TYR A 40 -4.61 2.51 0.52
N SER A 41 -5.19 3.19 -0.46
CA SER A 41 -4.52 4.20 -1.28
C SER A 41 -5.46 5.36 -1.59
N GLY A 42 -4.91 6.57 -1.72
CA GLY A 42 -5.72 7.77 -1.91
C GLY A 42 -6.81 7.91 -0.84
N THR A 43 -8.04 8.24 -1.25
CA THR A 43 -9.18 8.44 -0.35
C THR A 43 -9.69 7.16 0.32
N ASP A 44 -9.23 5.97 -0.07
CA ASP A 44 -9.55 4.77 0.70
C ASP A 44 -8.95 4.80 2.11
N LEU A 45 -7.97 5.67 2.38
CA LEU A 45 -7.39 5.87 3.71
C LEU A 45 -8.45 6.27 4.76
N PHE A 46 -9.52 6.96 4.38
CA PHE A 46 -10.63 7.30 5.29
C PHE A 46 -11.33 6.06 5.86
N LYS A 47 -11.23 4.90 5.21
CA LYS A 47 -11.76 3.63 5.74
C LYS A 47 -10.93 3.10 6.91
N LEU A 48 -9.69 3.56 7.07
CA LEU A 48 -8.77 3.16 8.14
C LEU A 48 -8.71 4.21 9.25
N ILE A 49 -8.52 5.49 8.91
CA ILE A 49 -8.35 6.59 9.86
C ILE A 49 -9.28 7.77 9.56
N ASP A 50 -10.58 7.56 9.71
CA ASP A 50 -11.60 8.60 9.50
C ASP A 50 -11.41 9.77 10.49
N GLY A 51 -11.23 10.98 9.96
CA GLY A 51 -10.86 12.19 10.72
C GLY A 51 -9.36 12.47 10.86
N GLY A 52 -8.49 11.51 10.51
CA GLY A 52 -7.03 11.69 10.45
C GLY A 52 -6.46 11.68 9.03
N ALA A 53 -7.19 11.10 8.07
CA ALA A 53 -6.69 10.87 6.71
C ALA A 53 -6.35 12.15 5.93
N ASP A 54 -7.05 13.26 6.16
CA ASP A 54 -6.83 14.52 5.44
C ASP A 54 -5.37 14.99 5.53
N ILE A 55 -4.79 14.99 6.74
CA ILE A 55 -3.41 15.45 6.96
C ILE A 55 -2.42 14.52 6.23
N PHE A 56 -2.64 13.20 6.28
CA PHE A 56 -1.78 12.25 5.56
C PHE A 56 -1.82 12.50 4.05
N LEU A 57 -3.01 12.75 3.50
CA LEU A 57 -3.21 13.06 2.07
C LEU A 57 -2.51 14.38 1.69
N GLU A 58 -2.63 15.42 2.51
CA GLU A 58 -1.96 16.71 2.29
C GLU A 58 -0.43 16.61 2.35
N TYR A 59 0.10 15.71 3.20
CA TYR A 59 1.53 15.47 3.35
C TYR A 59 2.12 14.48 2.34
N GLY A 60 1.37 14.07 1.31
CA GLY A 60 1.90 13.23 0.24
C GLY A 60 1.78 11.72 0.50
N PHE A 61 0.73 11.28 1.18
CA PHE A 61 0.40 9.86 1.31
C PHE A 61 0.25 9.17 -0.06
N LYS A 62 0.85 7.98 -0.20
CA LYS A 62 0.67 7.12 -1.38
C LYS A 62 -0.23 5.91 -1.06
N LYS A 63 0.16 5.13 -0.07
CA LYS A 63 -0.58 3.96 0.39
C LYS A 63 -0.16 3.54 1.79
N VAL A 64 -0.99 2.73 2.44
CA VAL A 64 -0.64 2.00 3.67
C VAL A 64 -0.92 0.52 3.49
N VAL A 65 0.02 -0.31 3.92
CA VAL A 65 -0.16 -1.76 4.05
C VAL A 65 -0.54 -2.06 5.49
N VAL A 66 -1.67 -2.73 5.68
CA VAL A 66 -2.21 -3.11 6.99
C VAL A 66 -2.21 -4.62 7.12
N GLN A 67 -1.68 -5.11 8.24
CA GLN A 67 -1.69 -6.52 8.60
C GLN A 67 -1.88 -6.69 10.10
N ARG A 68 -2.85 -7.51 10.49
CA ARG A 68 -3.02 -7.90 11.89
C ARG A 68 -2.41 -9.27 12.17
N TYR A 69 -1.76 -9.40 13.31
CA TYR A 69 -1.29 -10.66 13.86
C TYR A 69 -2.01 -10.97 15.17
N SER A 70 -2.20 -12.26 15.44
CA SER A 70 -2.66 -12.73 16.74
C SER A 70 -1.74 -13.81 17.30
N ASP A 71 -1.68 -13.90 18.63
CA ASP A 71 -1.06 -15.01 19.35
C ASP A 71 -2.11 -16.02 19.84
N ARG A 72 -1.67 -17.05 20.56
CA ARG A 72 -2.56 -18.10 21.10
C ARG A 72 -3.46 -17.63 22.24
N ASN A 73 -3.19 -16.47 22.82
CA ASN A 73 -3.96 -15.90 23.93
C ASN A 73 -4.92 -14.80 23.42
N GLU A 74 -5.13 -14.71 22.11
CA GLU A 74 -5.98 -13.70 21.45
C GLU A 74 -5.47 -12.25 21.65
N ASN A 75 -4.18 -12.07 21.97
CA ASN A 75 -3.57 -10.75 21.87
C ASN A 75 -3.42 -10.37 20.39
N SER A 76 -3.52 -9.08 20.07
CA SER A 76 -3.41 -8.56 18.71
C SER A 76 -2.28 -7.55 18.54
N ILE A 77 -1.61 -7.59 17.39
CA ILE A 77 -0.71 -6.55 16.91
C ILE A 77 -1.22 -6.09 15.55
N ASP A 78 -1.48 -4.79 15.41
CA ASP A 78 -1.74 -4.14 14.13
C ASP A 78 -0.44 -3.54 13.59
N ILE A 79 -0.08 -3.91 12.36
CA ILE A 79 1.06 -3.35 11.64
C ILE A 79 0.53 -2.48 10.51
N GLU A 80 0.95 -1.23 10.48
CA GLU A 80 0.63 -0.27 9.43
C GLU A 80 1.94 0.29 8.85
N ILE A 81 2.20 0.03 7.57
CA ILE A 81 3.40 0.52 6.88
C ILE A 81 2.96 1.56 5.86
N TYR A 82 3.20 2.83 6.20
CA TYR A 82 2.88 3.97 5.37
C TYR A 82 3.98 4.24 4.34
N GLU A 83 3.59 4.33 3.08
CA GLU A 83 4.40 4.88 2.01
C GLU A 83 3.97 6.34 1.77
N MET A 84 4.95 7.23 1.87
CA MET A 84 4.79 8.67 1.63
C MET A 84 5.51 9.08 0.33
N GLU A 85 5.31 10.32 -0.10
CA GLU A 85 5.91 10.84 -1.33
C GLU A 85 7.44 10.77 -1.27
N ASP A 86 8.01 11.30 -0.18
CA ASP A 86 9.44 11.25 0.13
C ASP A 86 9.70 11.23 1.65
N SER A 87 10.97 11.28 2.05
CA SER A 87 11.38 11.28 3.46
C SER A 87 10.91 12.53 4.24
N SER A 88 10.78 13.66 3.57
CA SER A 88 10.31 14.92 4.18
C SER A 88 8.82 14.82 4.50
N SER A 89 8.03 14.28 3.57
CA SER A 89 6.61 13.93 3.79
C SER A 89 6.42 12.98 4.98
N ALA A 90 7.24 11.91 5.04
CA ALA A 90 7.18 10.94 6.14
C ALA A 90 7.56 11.53 7.50
N TYR A 91 8.48 12.49 7.53
CA TYR A 91 8.84 13.22 8.75
C TYR A 91 7.75 14.23 9.13
N GLY A 92 7.19 14.94 8.14
CA GLY A 92 6.26 16.04 8.34
C GLY A 92 4.94 15.63 9.01
N ILE A 93 4.46 14.40 8.79
CA ILE A 93 3.22 13.92 9.42
C ILE A 93 3.33 13.76 10.95
N PHE A 94 4.54 13.74 11.52
CA PHE A 94 4.80 13.55 12.96
C PHE A 94 5.48 14.75 13.64
N SER A 95 5.58 15.90 12.96
CA SER A 95 6.31 17.07 13.44
C SER A 95 5.37 18.26 13.66
#